data_AF-A0AA43DPA4-F1
#
_entry.id   AF-A0AA43DPA4-F1
#
_cell.length_a   1.000
_cell.length_b   1.000
_cell.length_c   1.000
_cell.angle_alpha   90.00
_cell.angle_beta   90.00
_cell.angle_gamma   90.00
#
_symmetry.space_group_name_H-M   'P 1'
#
loop_
_entity.id
_entity.type
_entity.pdbx_description
1 polymer ?
#
loop_
_entity_poly.entity_id
_entity_poly.type
_entity_poly.pdbx_seq_one_letter_code
_entity_poly.pdbx_strand_id
1 'polypeptide(L)'
;MALEATETHEDLSPDRAWWLRVPAVLLSPRSVFFALREDDPDDVAARSEPLLLLVWMAGAAAVLATPTAGALLDKPDYDAVLVAIWAFVAGGLYGAVGYVFFGFALFFGTRLVGSVGGFRRERQLVGFSLAPLALSLLVLFPVRLALYGGDTFRDGGPDEGAGETA
;
A
#
# COMPACT_ATOMS: atom_id res chain seq x y z
N MET A 1 -0.77 -2.76 53.27
CA MET A 1 0.32 -2.97 52.32
C MET A 1 -0.20 -3.96 51.28
N ALA A 2 -1.01 -3.46 50.35
CA ALA A 2 -1.58 -4.28 49.28
C ALA A 2 -0.52 -4.37 48.18
N LEU A 3 -0.12 -5.60 47.84
CA LEU A 3 0.72 -5.86 46.68
C LEU A 3 -0.08 -5.43 45.45
N GLU A 4 0.37 -4.36 44.82
CA GLU A 4 0.01 -4.03 43.44
C GLU A 4 0.46 -5.23 42.60
N ALA A 5 -0.49 -6.12 42.30
CA ALA A 5 -0.28 -7.12 41.27
C ALA A 5 -0.16 -6.33 39.97
N THR A 6 1.08 -6.03 39.57
CA THR A 6 1.38 -5.66 38.19
C THR A 6 0.99 -6.86 37.34
N GLU A 7 -0.27 -6.90 36.90
CA GLU A 7 -0.65 -7.69 35.73
C GLU A 7 0.19 -7.15 34.59
N THR A 8 1.32 -7.79 34.32
CA THR A 8 2.04 -7.63 33.08
C THR A 8 1.17 -8.27 32.00
N HIS A 9 0.13 -7.56 31.54
CA HIS A 9 -0.27 -7.75 30.15
C HIS A 9 0.99 -7.48 29.35
N GLU A 10 1.51 -8.51 28.68
CA GLU A 10 2.67 -8.35 27.82
C GLU A 10 2.21 -7.54 26.62
N ASP A 11 2.17 -6.22 26.80
CA ASP A 11 1.74 -5.28 25.77
C ASP A 11 2.68 -5.45 24.57
N LEU A 12 2.08 -5.63 23.40
CA LEU A 12 2.83 -5.75 22.15
C LEU A 12 3.74 -4.53 21.98
N SER A 13 4.95 -4.73 21.49
CA SER A 13 5.78 -3.60 21.07
C SER A 13 5.01 -2.75 20.03
N PRO A 14 5.14 -1.41 20.06
CA PRO A 14 4.46 -0.52 19.12
C PRO A 14 4.65 -0.95 17.66
N ASP A 15 5.86 -1.34 17.28
CA ASP A 15 6.18 -1.82 15.92
C ASP A 15 5.35 -3.05 15.55
N ARG A 16 5.33 -4.07 16.42
CA ARG A 16 4.58 -5.30 16.18
C ARG A 16 3.08 -5.02 16.11
N ALA A 17 2.58 -4.15 16.97
CA ALA A 17 1.18 -3.74 16.96
C ALA A 17 0.80 -3.07 15.62
N TRP A 18 1.65 -2.20 15.08
CA TRP A 18 1.40 -1.55 13.79
C TRP A 18 1.52 -2.48 12.59
N TRP A 19 2.44 -3.44 12.62
CA TRP A 19 2.51 -4.49 11.60
C TRP A 19 1.25 -5.36 11.57
N LEU A 20 0.70 -5.74 12.72
CA LEU A 20 -0.57 -6.46 12.80
C LEU A 20 -1.77 -5.64 12.31
N ARG A 21 -1.69 -4.30 12.41
CA ARG A 21 -2.73 -3.41 11.91
C ARG A 21 -2.82 -3.39 10.38
N VAL A 22 -1.73 -3.70 9.66
CA VAL A 22 -1.72 -3.74 8.19
C VAL A 22 -2.80 -4.67 7.62
N PRO A 23 -2.79 -5.99 7.91
CA PRO A 23 -3.88 -6.87 7.47
C PRO A 23 -5.20 -6.54 8.17
N ALA A 24 -5.16 -6.01 9.40
CA ALA A 24 -6.37 -5.63 10.12
C ALA A 24 -7.13 -4.47 9.47
N VAL A 25 -6.51 -3.65 8.60
CA VAL A 25 -7.23 -2.64 7.79
C VAL A 25 -8.36 -3.29 6.99
N LEU A 26 -8.13 -4.50 6.48
CA LEU A 26 -9.09 -5.20 5.62
C LEU A 26 -10.21 -5.88 6.40
N LEU A 27 -9.96 -6.23 7.68
CA LEU A 27 -10.88 -7.00 8.51
C LEU A 27 -11.63 -6.12 9.53
N SER A 28 -10.95 -5.10 10.06
CA SER A 28 -11.44 -4.21 11.11
C SER A 28 -10.96 -2.77 10.92
N PRO A 29 -11.25 -2.12 9.78
CA PRO A 29 -10.70 -0.81 9.43
C PRO A 29 -10.94 0.25 10.51
N ARG A 30 -12.10 0.22 11.17
CA ARG A 30 -12.46 1.20 12.21
C ARG A 30 -11.48 1.23 13.38
N SER A 31 -10.97 0.08 13.82
CA SER A 31 -10.01 0.01 14.94
C SER A 31 -8.67 0.61 14.54
N VAL A 32 -8.19 0.31 13.33
CA VAL A 32 -6.92 0.82 12.80
C VAL A 32 -6.96 2.33 12.60
N PHE A 33 -8.01 2.85 11.95
CA PHE A 33 -8.15 4.29 11.74
C PHE A 33 -8.41 5.06 13.04
N PHE A 34 -9.01 4.43 14.05
CA PHE A 34 -9.12 5.01 15.38
C PHE A 34 -7.74 5.13 16.04
N ALA A 35 -6.90 4.08 15.96
CA ALA A 35 -5.55 4.06 16.52
C ALA A 35 -4.64 5.13 15.93
N LEU A 36 -4.86 5.56 14.67
CA LEU A 36 -4.10 6.66 14.05
C LEU A 36 -4.27 8.02 14.74
N ARG A 37 -5.23 8.16 15.67
CA ARG A 37 -5.39 9.36 16.49
C ARG A 37 -4.38 9.47 17.61
N GLU A 38 -3.69 8.38 17.95
CA GLU A 38 -2.58 8.44 18.91
C GLU A 38 -1.47 9.32 18.33
N ASP A 39 -0.90 10.19 19.15
CA ASP A 39 0.11 11.17 18.76
C ASP A 39 1.41 11.00 19.57
N ASP A 40 1.48 9.98 20.43
CA ASP A 40 2.72 9.56 21.09
C ASP A 40 3.88 9.36 20.09
N PRO A 41 5.07 9.94 20.35
CA PRO A 41 6.20 9.89 19.41
C PRO A 41 6.64 8.48 19.04
N ASP A 42 6.62 7.54 19.99
CA ASP A 42 7.07 6.17 19.76
C ASP A 42 6.05 5.41 18.92
N ASP A 43 4.76 5.59 19.19
CA ASP A 43 3.69 5.02 18.37
C ASP A 43 3.69 5.59 16.94
N VAL A 44 3.91 6.90 16.79
CA VAL A 44 4.01 7.56 15.47
C VAL A 44 5.22 7.06 14.68
N ALA A 45 6.36 6.83 15.34
CA ALA A 45 7.55 6.26 14.71
C ALA A 45 7.32 4.82 14.23
N ALA A 46 6.64 4.00 15.04
CA ALA A 46 6.35 2.60 14.77
C ALA A 46 5.50 2.35 13.51
N ARG A 47 4.73 3.36 13.06
CA ARG A 47 3.91 3.26 11.83
C ARG A 47 4.72 3.43 10.55
N SER A 48 5.96 3.91 10.64
CA SER A 48 6.74 4.35 9.48
C SER A 48 7.05 3.21 8.50
N GLU A 49 7.50 2.06 8.99
CA GLU A 49 7.80 0.89 8.15
C GLU A 49 6.54 0.31 7.47
N PRO A 50 5.42 0.06 8.18
CA PRO A 50 4.15 -0.30 7.56
C PRO A 50 3.68 0.68 6.47
N LEU A 51 3.77 1.98 6.74
CA LEU A 51 3.36 3.01 5.79
C LEU A 51 4.25 3.01 4.55
N LEU A 52 5.57 2.87 4.72
CA LEU A 52 6.49 2.76 3.60
C LEU A 52 6.11 1.58 2.70
N LEU A 53 5.88 0.40 3.29
CA LEU A 53 5.49 -0.80 2.56
C LEU A 53 4.19 -0.56 1.77
N LEU A 54 3.14 -0.09 2.46
CA LEU A 54 1.82 0.12 1.87
C LEU A 54 1.87 1.12 0.70
N VAL A 55 2.55 2.25 0.90
CA VAL A 55 2.71 3.30 -0.12
C VAL A 55 3.49 2.77 -1.31
N TRP A 56 4.59 2.04 -1.07
CA TRP A 56 5.43 1.51 -2.14
C TRP A 56 4.70 0.47 -2.97
N MET A 57 4.05 -0.50 -2.32
CA MET A 57 3.30 -1.55 -3.00
C MET A 57 2.10 -0.99 -3.76
N ALA A 58 1.37 -0.06 -3.15
CA ALA A 58 0.24 0.59 -3.81
C ALA A 58 0.69 1.38 -5.04
N GLY A 59 1.84 2.06 -4.97
CA GLY A 59 2.44 2.72 -6.11
C GLY A 59 2.85 1.74 -7.22
N ALA A 60 3.48 0.62 -6.88
CA ALA A 60 3.81 -0.43 -7.85
C ALA A 60 2.55 -1.02 -8.51
N ALA A 61 1.50 -1.29 -7.72
CA ALA A 61 0.20 -1.73 -8.24
C ALA A 61 -0.39 -0.72 -9.23
N ALA A 62 -0.38 0.57 -8.87
CA ALA A 62 -0.92 1.64 -9.72
C ALA A 62 -0.14 1.77 -11.03
N VAL A 63 1.18 1.69 -10.99
CA VAL A 63 2.04 1.81 -12.18
C VAL A 63 1.88 0.60 -13.11
N LEU A 64 1.81 -0.62 -12.56
CA LEU A 64 1.57 -1.84 -13.34
C LEU A 64 0.16 -1.90 -13.96
N ALA A 65 -0.80 -1.14 -13.43
CA ALA A 65 -2.13 -1.01 -14.00
C ALA A 65 -2.22 -0.01 -15.17
N THR A 66 -1.12 0.69 -15.51
CA THR A 66 -1.13 1.68 -16.60
C THR A 66 -1.05 1.03 -17.99
N PRO A 67 -1.59 1.68 -19.04
CA PRO A 67 -1.36 1.26 -20.42
C PRO A 67 0.13 1.23 -20.79
N THR A 68 0.93 2.15 -20.24
CA THR A 68 2.38 2.18 -20.44
C THR A 68 3.04 0.87 -20.02
N ALA A 69 2.64 0.31 -18.87
CA ALA A 69 3.12 -0.99 -18.42
C ALA A 69 2.74 -2.11 -19.40
N GLY A 70 1.51 -2.05 -19.91
CA GLY A 70 0.94 -3.01 -20.86
C GLY A 70 1.66 -3.15 -22.20
N ALA A 71 2.55 -2.21 -22.54
CA ALA A 71 3.31 -2.22 -23.80
C ALA A 71 4.84 -2.17 -23.57
N LEU A 72 5.31 -2.59 -22.39
CA LEU A 72 6.74 -2.55 -22.08
C LEU A 72 7.50 -3.65 -22.81
N LEU A 73 7.00 -4.88 -22.84
CA LEU A 73 7.70 -6.00 -23.48
C LEU A 73 7.63 -5.98 -25.01
N ASP A 74 6.89 -5.05 -25.60
CA ASP A 74 6.93 -4.77 -27.05
C ASP A 74 8.16 -3.96 -27.45
N LYS A 75 8.82 -3.32 -26.49
CA LYS A 75 10.02 -2.53 -26.73
C LYS A 75 11.25 -3.44 -26.64
N PRO A 76 12.16 -3.42 -27.64
CA PRO A 76 13.32 -4.32 -27.68
C PRO A 76 14.29 -4.11 -26.51
N ASP A 77 14.26 -2.94 -25.87
CA ASP A 77 15.12 -2.59 -24.74
C ASP A 77 14.60 -3.13 -23.39
N TYR A 78 13.42 -3.75 -23.35
CA TYR A 78 12.78 -4.21 -22.13
C TYR A 78 12.71 -5.74 -22.06
N ASP A 79 13.21 -6.27 -20.95
CA ASP A 79 12.99 -7.65 -20.52
C ASP A 79 12.20 -7.69 -19.20
N ALA A 80 11.85 -8.90 -18.75
CA ALA A 80 11.07 -9.08 -17.53
C ALA A 80 11.76 -8.50 -16.27
N VAL A 81 13.10 -8.54 -16.22
CA VAL A 81 13.88 -8.00 -15.10
C VAL A 81 13.80 -6.48 -15.10
N LEU A 82 13.94 -5.84 -16.27
CA LEU A 82 13.82 -4.40 -16.41
C LEU A 82 12.40 -3.91 -16.11
N VAL A 83 11.37 -4.67 -16.50
CA VAL A 83 9.98 -4.37 -16.12
C VAL A 83 9.81 -4.42 -14.60
N ALA A 84 10.40 -5.40 -13.91
CA ALA A 84 10.35 -5.47 -12.45
C ALA A 84 11.06 -4.29 -11.77
N ILE A 85 12.25 -3.92 -12.25
CA ILE A 85 12.99 -2.75 -11.76
C ILE A 85 12.19 -1.47 -12.01
N TRP A 86 11.64 -1.31 -13.20
CA TRP A 86 10.80 -0.18 -13.57
C TRP A 86 9.57 -0.08 -12.66
N ALA A 87 8.85 -1.19 -12.46
CA ALA A 87 7.68 -1.22 -11.59
C ALA A 87 8.03 -0.89 -10.14
N PHE A 88 9.18 -1.35 -9.65
CA PHE A 88 9.66 -1.02 -8.31
C PHE A 88 10.00 0.46 -8.16
N VAL A 89 10.80 1.03 -9.08
CA VAL A 89 11.27 2.42 -9.01
C VAL A 89 10.15 3.41 -9.32
N ALA A 90 9.47 3.23 -10.45
CA ALA A 90 8.35 4.08 -10.83
C ALA A 90 7.20 3.93 -9.83
N GLY A 91 6.95 2.70 -9.35
CA GLY A 91 5.96 2.43 -8.30
C GLY A 91 6.28 3.18 -7.01
N GLY A 92 7.51 3.10 -6.50
CA GLY A 92 7.93 3.84 -5.31
C GLY A 92 7.73 5.35 -5.48
N LEU A 93 8.08 5.91 -6.64
CA LEU A 93 7.89 7.34 -6.93
C LEU A 93 6.41 7.74 -6.99
N TYR A 94 5.58 6.97 -7.71
CA TYR A 94 4.14 7.20 -7.81
C TYR A 94 3.46 7.08 -6.44
N GLY A 95 3.85 6.06 -5.66
CA GLY A 95 3.39 5.89 -4.28
C GLY A 95 3.72 7.11 -3.43
N ALA A 96 4.98 7.54 -3.42
CA ALA A 96 5.42 8.70 -2.63
C ALA A 96 4.69 10.00 -3.03
N VAL A 97 4.60 10.28 -4.33
CA VAL A 97 3.88 11.46 -4.84
C VAL A 97 2.40 11.39 -4.49
N GLY A 98 1.76 10.24 -4.74
CA GLY A 98 0.35 10.02 -4.42
C GLY A 98 0.07 10.17 -2.93
N TYR A 99 0.90 9.59 -2.06
CA TYR A 99 0.77 9.68 -0.61
C TYR A 99 0.77 11.14 -0.11
N VAL A 100 1.65 11.98 -0.65
CA VAL A 100 1.70 13.41 -0.31
C VAL A 100 0.52 14.15 -0.93
N PHE A 101 0.23 13.94 -2.21
CA PHE A 101 -0.83 14.63 -2.94
C PHE A 101 -2.23 14.34 -2.35
N PHE A 102 -2.58 13.06 -2.19
CA PHE A 102 -3.87 12.67 -1.62
C PHE A 102 -3.97 13.02 -0.14
N GLY A 103 -2.87 12.95 0.61
CA GLY A 103 -2.87 13.44 1.99
C GLY A 103 -3.09 14.95 2.08
N PHE A 104 -2.61 15.72 1.11
CA PHE A 104 -2.87 17.16 1.02
C PHE A 104 -4.34 17.42 0.68
N ALA A 105 -4.87 16.72 -0.33
CA ALA A 105 -6.28 16.79 -0.68
C ALA A 105 -7.18 16.46 0.53
N LEU A 106 -6.84 15.41 1.27
CA LEU A 106 -7.58 15.01 2.47
C LEU A 106 -7.47 16.06 3.57
N PHE A 107 -6.26 16.57 3.88
CA PHE A 107 -6.06 17.62 4.87
C PHE A 107 -6.89 18.86 4.59
N PHE A 108 -6.86 19.36 3.36
CA PHE A 108 -7.67 20.53 3.01
C PHE A 108 -9.17 20.21 3.08
N GLY A 109 -9.59 19.07 2.55
CA GLY A 109 -11.00 18.65 2.58
C GLY A 109 -11.57 18.54 4.00
N THR A 110 -10.83 17.93 4.92
CA THR A 110 -11.24 17.78 6.33
C THR A 110 -11.14 19.11 7.09
N ARG A 111 -10.14 19.95 6.78
CA ARG A 111 -9.97 21.27 7.41
C ARG A 111 -11.15 22.19 7.09
N LEU A 112 -11.67 22.13 5.86
CA LEU A 112 -12.85 22.91 5.44
C LEU A 112 -14.12 22.58 6.22
N VAL A 113 -14.24 21.37 6.76
CA VAL A 113 -15.37 20.94 7.60
C VAL A 113 -15.07 20.98 9.10
N GLY A 114 -14.01 21.68 9.51
CA GLY A 114 -13.69 21.93 10.92
C GLY A 114 -12.81 20.89 11.61
N SER A 115 -12.12 20.02 10.85
CA SER A 115 -11.14 19.09 11.43
C SER A 115 -10.01 19.83 12.17
N VAL A 116 -9.61 19.26 13.31
CA VAL A 116 -8.45 19.67 14.11
C VAL A 116 -7.22 18.76 13.86
N GLY A 117 -7.29 17.90 12.85
CA GLY A 117 -6.17 17.01 12.49
C GLY A 117 -5.00 17.74 11.85
N GLY A 118 -3.80 17.19 12.06
CA GLY A 118 -2.59 17.63 11.38
C GLY A 118 -2.34 16.86 10.09
N PHE A 119 -1.67 17.51 9.14
CA PHE A 119 -1.30 16.95 7.83
C PHE A 119 -0.60 15.58 7.91
N ARG A 120 0.24 15.36 8.93
CA ARG A 120 0.88 14.05 9.16
C ARG A 120 -0.16 12.95 9.29
N ARG A 121 -1.16 13.13 10.16
CA ARG A 121 -2.19 12.12 10.46
C ARG A 121 -3.03 11.79 9.23
N GLU A 122 -3.40 12.79 8.43
CA GLU A 122 -4.20 12.55 7.22
C GLU A 122 -3.40 11.86 6.12
N ARG A 123 -2.11 12.18 5.96
CA ARG A 123 -1.26 11.38 5.09
C ARG A 123 -1.21 9.94 5.58
N GLN A 124 -0.98 9.69 6.87
CA GLN A 124 -0.95 8.32 7.41
C GLN A 124 -2.28 7.59 7.21
N LEU A 125 -3.42 8.28 7.35
CA LEU A 125 -4.75 7.75 7.02
C LEU A 125 -4.82 7.32 5.55
N VAL A 126 -4.38 8.17 4.62
CA VAL A 126 -4.25 7.81 3.21
C VAL A 126 -3.37 6.57 3.04
N GLY A 127 -2.19 6.54 3.65
CA GLY A 127 -1.27 5.40 3.56
C GLY A 127 -1.90 4.07 3.98
N PHE A 128 -2.58 4.03 5.12
CA PHE A 128 -3.29 2.83 5.55
C PHE A 128 -4.50 2.50 4.67
N SER A 129 -5.19 3.50 4.12
CA SER A 129 -6.29 3.27 3.16
C SER A 129 -5.84 2.64 1.84
N LEU A 130 -4.53 2.66 1.54
CA LEU A 130 -3.95 1.99 0.36
C LEU A 130 -3.78 0.47 0.55
N ALA A 131 -4.08 -0.10 1.73
CA ALA A 131 -3.95 -1.53 1.97
C ALA A 131 -4.65 -2.45 0.95
N PRO A 132 -5.89 -2.16 0.48
CA PRO A 132 -6.52 -2.96 -0.57
C PRO A 132 -5.77 -2.89 -1.90
N LEU A 133 -5.22 -1.73 -2.25
CA LEU A 133 -4.44 -1.55 -3.48
C LEU A 133 -3.09 -2.27 -3.38
N ALA A 134 -2.42 -2.20 -2.22
CA ALA A 134 -1.23 -2.99 -1.96
C ALA A 134 -1.52 -4.50 -2.03
N LEU A 135 -2.63 -4.98 -1.44
CA LEU A 135 -3.03 -6.37 -1.52
C LEU A 135 -3.31 -6.82 -2.96
N SER A 136 -3.86 -5.94 -3.80
CA SER A 136 -4.10 -6.25 -5.21
C SER A 136 -2.81 -6.64 -5.95
N LEU A 137 -1.66 -6.07 -5.57
CA LEU A 137 -0.36 -6.46 -6.11
C LEU A 137 0.05 -7.87 -5.70
N LEU A 138 -0.33 -8.32 -4.50
CA LEU A 138 0.02 -9.67 -4.02
C LEU A 138 -0.93 -10.75 -4.54
N VAL A 139 -2.17 -10.37 -4.85
CA VAL A 139 -3.22 -11.33 -5.23
C VAL A 139 -3.52 -11.26 -6.72
N LEU A 140 -3.92 -10.10 -7.22
CA LEU A 140 -4.38 -9.98 -8.61
C LEU A 140 -3.24 -10.05 -9.61
N PHE A 141 -2.06 -9.50 -9.28
CA PHE A 141 -0.94 -9.51 -10.20
C PHE A 141 -0.38 -10.92 -10.47
N PRO A 142 -0.11 -11.79 -9.46
CA PRO A 142 0.26 -13.17 -9.73
C PRO A 142 -0.82 -13.95 -10.48
N VAL A 143 -2.10 -13.73 -10.18
CA VAL A 143 -3.20 -14.34 -10.93
C VAL A 143 -3.17 -13.90 -12.39
N ARG A 144 -2.96 -12.61 -12.66
CA ARG A 144 -2.82 -12.07 -14.02
C ARG A 144 -1.64 -12.70 -14.75
N LEU A 145 -0.48 -12.82 -14.10
CA LEU A 145 0.69 -13.48 -14.69
C LEU A 145 0.46 -14.97 -14.95
N ALA A 146 -0.27 -15.67 -14.07
CA ALA A 146 -0.60 -17.08 -14.27
C ALA A 146 -1.57 -17.29 -15.46
N LEU A 147 -2.51 -16.36 -15.63
CA LEU A 147 -3.50 -16.42 -16.70
C LEU A 147 -2.98 -15.95 -18.06
N TYR A 148 -2.16 -14.90 -18.09
CA TYR A 148 -1.75 -14.21 -19.33
C TYR A 148 -0.23 -14.23 -19.57
N GLY A 149 0.57 -14.70 -18.62
CA GLY A 149 2.02 -14.74 -18.75
C GLY A 149 2.63 -13.38 -19.15
N GLY A 150 3.48 -13.41 -20.18
CA GLY A 150 4.12 -12.23 -20.76
C GLY A 150 3.17 -11.29 -21.51
N ASP A 151 1.98 -11.77 -21.90
CA ASP A 151 0.99 -10.96 -22.64
C ASP A 151 0.35 -9.89 -21.74
N THR A 152 0.55 -10.00 -20.43
CA THR A 152 0.27 -8.93 -19.47
C THR A 152 0.93 -7.59 -19.84
N PHE A 153 2.06 -7.63 -20.57
CA PHE A 153 2.90 -6.48 -20.89
C PHE A 153 3.20 -6.32 -22.40
N ARG A 154 2.37 -6.94 -23.26
CA ARG A 154 2.42 -6.79 -24.71
C ARG A 154 1.06 -6.35 -25.26
N ASP A 155 1.06 -5.41 -26.20
CA ASP A 155 -0.14 -5.03 -26.94
C ASP A 155 -0.50 -6.12 -27.99
N GLY A 156 -1.68 -6.73 -27.85
CA GLY A 156 -2.21 -7.71 -28.80
C GLY A 156 -1.51 -9.08 -28.79
N GLY A 157 -1.06 -9.53 -27.61
CA GLY A 157 -0.31 -10.78 -27.42
C GLY A 157 -0.96 -12.05 -28.02
N PRO A 158 -0.18 -13.11 -28.28
CA PRO A 158 -0.62 -14.34 -28.97
C PRO A 158 -1.64 -15.23 -28.22
N ASP A 159 -2.29 -14.74 -27.16
CA ASP A 159 -3.25 -15.49 -26.34
C ASP A 159 -2.68 -16.81 -25.77
N GLU A 160 -1.38 -16.92 -25.49
CA GLU A 160 -0.73 -18.18 -25.02
C GLU A 160 -1.08 -18.57 -23.55
N GLY A 161 -1.99 -17.85 -22.93
CA GLY A 161 -2.38 -18.01 -21.53
C GLY A 161 -3.49 -19.03 -21.29
N ALA A 162 -3.60 -19.56 -20.06
CA ALA A 162 -4.65 -20.52 -19.69
C ALA A 162 -6.09 -19.97 -19.81
N GLY A 163 -6.23 -18.65 -19.94
CA GLY A 163 -7.51 -17.95 -20.13
C GLY A 163 -8.22 -18.22 -21.47
N GLU A 164 -7.55 -18.82 -22.46
CA GLU A 164 -8.15 -19.13 -23.77
C GLU A 164 -9.10 -20.36 -23.73
N THR A 165 -9.08 -21.17 -22.66
CA THR A 165 -9.75 -22.48 -22.61
C THR A 165 -11.12 -22.51 -21.90
N ALA A 166 -11.74 -21.36 -21.62
CA ALA A 166 -13.05 -21.27 -20.94
C ALA A 166 -14.17 -20.76 -21.85
#